data_AF-A0A2K3NFD8-F1
#
_entry.id   AF-A0A2K3NFD8-F1
#
_cell.length_a   1.000
_cell.length_b   1.000
_cell.length_c   1.000
_cell.angle_alpha   90.00
_cell.angle_beta   90.00
_cell.angle_gamma   90.00
#
_symmetry.space_group_name_H-M   'P 1'
#
loop_
_entity.id
_entity.type
_entity.pdbx_description
1 polymer ?
#
loop_
_entity_poly.entity_id
_entity_poly.type
_entity_poly.pdbx_seq_one_letter_code
_entity_poly.pdbx_strand_id
1 'polypeptide(L)'
;MAMMTRKQRRMMAEAAANSPNTVLPEELMIEILSRVDLNNPLQLRCVCKWWKSLVVDPQFVENHLHKSFTDISDLASKAIDHMKSFDSNYVYHQEEENEDDDDDDDDEDEEENDEEETEKRLRMNKIAQLDNLLVIVRSIKGNLETMKVDMQALKDRMKCLQSFLQIYLKSATASSSSSA
;
A
#
# COMPACT_ATOMS: atom_id res chain seq x y z
N MET A 1 -9.65 -2.25 -48.62
CA MET A 1 -9.19 -2.44 -47.23
C MET A 1 -9.15 -3.95 -46.98
N ALA A 2 -7.96 -4.58 -46.97
CA ALA A 2 -7.87 -6.04 -46.87
C ALA A 2 -8.18 -6.49 -45.44
N MET A 3 -9.30 -7.19 -45.24
CA MET A 3 -9.68 -7.71 -43.93
C MET A 3 -8.96 -9.04 -43.67
N MET A 4 -7.98 -9.03 -42.75
CA MET A 4 -7.33 -10.26 -42.31
C MET A 4 -8.32 -11.16 -41.57
N THR A 5 -8.36 -12.44 -41.96
CA THR A 5 -9.18 -13.46 -41.30
C THR A 5 -8.75 -13.68 -39.85
N ARG A 6 -9.67 -14.13 -38.98
CA ARG A 6 -9.33 -14.47 -37.59
C ARG A 6 -8.19 -15.50 -37.49
N LYS A 7 -8.11 -16.42 -38.46
CA LYS A 7 -7.04 -17.42 -38.55
C LYS A 7 -5.69 -16.77 -38.88
N GLN A 8 -5.65 -15.85 -39.84
CA GLN A 8 -4.42 -15.08 -40.14
C GLN A 8 -3.95 -14.23 -38.96
N ARG A 9 -4.88 -13.56 -38.25
CA ARG A 9 -4.51 -12.77 -37.06
C ARG A 9 -3.90 -13.63 -35.96
N ARG A 10 -4.42 -14.85 -35.78
CA ARG A 10 -3.93 -15.79 -34.78
C ARG A 10 -2.54 -16.32 -35.14
N MET A 11 -2.33 -16.69 -36.42
CA MET A 11 -1.02 -17.13 -36.91
C MET A 11 0.04 -16.02 -36.84
N MET A 12 -0.31 -14.76 -37.12
CA MET A 12 0.63 -13.63 -36.97
C MET A 12 0.96 -13.31 -35.51
N ALA A 13 -0.02 -13.45 -34.60
CA ALA A 13 0.23 -13.29 -33.16
C ALA A 13 1.14 -14.40 -32.60
N GLU A 14 0.98 -15.63 -33.10
CA GLU A 14 1.80 -16.79 -32.72
C GLU A 14 3.21 -16.72 -33.34
N ALA A 15 3.33 -16.24 -34.58
CA ALA A 15 4.63 -15.97 -35.21
C ALA A 15 5.38 -14.80 -34.54
N ALA A 16 4.67 -13.78 -34.05
CA ALA A 16 5.25 -12.70 -33.25
C ALA A 16 5.66 -13.16 -31.84
N ALA A 17 4.93 -14.11 -31.25
CA ALA A 17 5.30 -14.73 -29.98
C ALA A 17 6.57 -15.60 -30.07
N ASN A 18 6.90 -16.10 -31.27
CA ASN A 18 8.07 -16.93 -31.52
C ASN A 18 9.31 -16.15 -32.02
N SER A 19 9.33 -14.82 -31.93
CA SER A 19 10.56 -14.06 -32.23
C SER A 19 11.58 -14.26 -31.09
N PRO A 20 12.85 -14.57 -31.38
CA PRO A 20 13.86 -14.90 -30.37
C PRO A 20 14.42 -13.66 -29.64
N ASN A 21 13.62 -12.60 -29.54
CA ASN A 21 14.00 -11.40 -28.79
C ASN A 21 13.80 -11.67 -27.29
N THR A 22 14.80 -12.30 -26.68
CA THR A 22 15.17 -12.19 -25.26
C THR A 22 13.98 -12.01 -24.31
N VAL A 23 13.10 -13.01 -24.24
CA VAL A 23 12.00 -13.01 -23.28
C VAL A 23 12.65 -13.30 -21.93
N LEU A 24 12.78 -12.26 -21.11
CA LEU A 24 13.21 -12.40 -19.73
C LEU A 24 12.30 -13.43 -19.03
N PRO A 25 12.84 -14.38 -18.26
CA PRO A 25 12.05 -15.34 -17.49
C PRO A 25 10.90 -14.67 -16.72
N GLU A 26 9.76 -15.37 -16.60
CA GLU A 26 8.56 -14.83 -15.96
C GLU A 26 8.85 -14.40 -14.52
N GLU A 27 9.67 -15.16 -13.80
CA GLU A 27 10.05 -14.88 -12.41
C GLU A 27 10.80 -13.55 -12.29
N LEU A 28 11.72 -13.28 -13.21
CA LEU A 28 12.47 -12.02 -13.24
C LEU A 28 11.58 -10.85 -13.65
N MET A 29 10.63 -11.08 -14.56
CA MET A 29 9.66 -10.05 -14.91
C MET A 29 8.72 -9.74 -13.75
N ILE A 30 8.27 -10.75 -13.01
CA ILE A 30 7.47 -10.56 -11.79
C ILE A 30 8.25 -9.71 -10.80
N GLU A 31 9.53 -10.02 -10.55
CA GLU A 31 10.38 -9.23 -9.66
C GLU A 31 10.52 -7.77 -10.12
N ILE A 32 10.77 -7.54 -11.43
CA ILE A 32 10.85 -6.18 -12.00
C ILE A 32 9.53 -5.44 -11.79
N LEU A 33 8.40 -6.07 -12.11
CA LEU A 33 7.08 -5.46 -11.95
C LEU A 33 6.77 -5.17 -10.48
N SER A 34 7.18 -6.04 -9.55
CA SER A 34 6.99 -5.85 -8.11
C SER A 34 7.78 -4.68 -7.54
N ARG A 35 8.86 -4.26 -8.21
CA ARG A 35 9.65 -3.08 -7.83
C ARG A 35 9.03 -1.76 -8.28
N VAL A 36 8.07 -1.79 -9.21
CA VAL A 36 7.43 -0.56 -9.71
C VAL A 36 6.53 0.00 -8.61
N ASP A 37 6.91 1.14 -8.04
CA ASP A 37 6.11 1.87 -7.06
C ASP A 37 4.88 2.46 -7.73
N LEU A 38 3.79 1.70 -7.75
CA LEU A 38 2.51 2.18 -8.22
C LEU A 38 1.51 2.11 -7.09
N ASN A 39 0.88 3.26 -6.81
CA ASN A 39 -0.32 3.34 -6.00
C ASN A 39 -1.48 2.51 -6.56
N ASN A 40 -1.34 1.92 -7.75
CA ASN A 40 -2.34 1.04 -8.32
C ASN A 40 -1.72 0.01 -9.31
N PRO A 41 -1.60 -1.28 -8.92
CA PRO A 41 -1.10 -2.33 -9.81
C PRO A 41 -2.00 -2.57 -11.04
N LEU A 42 -3.22 -2.04 -11.06
CA LEU A 42 -4.10 -2.08 -12.24
C LEU A 42 -3.51 -1.33 -13.43
N GLN A 43 -2.63 -0.34 -13.22
CA GLN A 43 -1.98 0.37 -14.33
C GLN A 43 -1.10 -0.55 -15.16
N LEU A 44 -0.41 -1.50 -14.53
CA LEU A 44 0.43 -2.50 -15.21
C LEU A 44 -0.40 -3.43 -16.10
N ARG A 45 -1.68 -3.67 -15.75
CA ARG A 45 -2.61 -4.49 -16.57
C ARG A 45 -2.92 -3.87 -17.92
N CYS A 46 -2.71 -2.56 -18.07
CA CYS A 46 -3.03 -1.82 -19.29
C CYS A 46 -1.88 -1.78 -20.30
N VAL A 47 -0.67 -2.20 -19.91
CA VAL A 47 0.54 -2.11 -20.76
C VAL A 47 0.51 -3.15 -21.89
N CYS A 48 0.40 -4.44 -21.56
CA CYS A 48 0.27 -5.51 -22.53
C CYS A 48 -0.39 -6.75 -21.93
N LYS A 49 -0.75 -7.73 -22.78
CA LYS A 49 -1.39 -8.98 -22.33
C LYS A 49 -0.51 -9.80 -21.39
N TRP A 50 0.80 -9.81 -21.64
CA TRP A 50 1.75 -10.57 -20.84
C TRP A 50 1.86 -9.98 -19.43
N TRP A 51 2.06 -8.66 -19.31
CA TRP A 51 2.07 -7.98 -18.01
C TRP A 51 0.76 -8.16 -17.25
N LYS A 52 -0.38 -8.07 -17.95
CA LYS A 52 -1.69 -8.36 -17.35
C LYS A 52 -1.76 -9.76 -16.74
N SER A 53 -1.11 -10.75 -17.33
CA SER A 53 -1.02 -12.11 -16.79
C SER A 53 -0.09 -12.18 -15.58
N LEU A 54 1.06 -11.50 -15.64
CA LEU A 54 2.05 -11.51 -14.56
C LEU A 54 1.54 -10.79 -13.30
N VAL A 55 0.83 -9.68 -13.43
CA VAL A 55 0.34 -8.91 -12.25
C VAL A 55 -0.89 -9.52 -11.57
N VAL A 56 -1.40 -10.63 -12.07
CA VAL A 56 -2.40 -11.45 -11.37
C VAL A 56 -1.79 -12.77 -10.87
N ASP A 57 -0.52 -13.02 -11.14
CA ASP A 57 0.22 -14.18 -10.68
C ASP A 57 0.33 -14.18 -9.14
N PRO A 58 0.23 -15.35 -8.45
CA PRO A 58 0.26 -15.36 -6.98
C PRO A 58 1.59 -14.84 -6.45
N GLN A 59 2.70 -15.12 -7.12
CA GLN A 59 4.02 -14.70 -6.68
C GLN A 59 4.16 -13.17 -6.76
N PHE A 60 3.63 -12.56 -7.82
CA PHE A 60 3.56 -11.09 -7.92
C PHE A 60 2.72 -10.50 -6.78
N VAL A 61 1.53 -11.06 -6.53
CA VAL A 61 0.61 -10.57 -5.51
C VAL A 61 1.20 -10.73 -4.10
N GLU A 62 1.86 -11.85 -3.83
CA GLU A 62 2.55 -12.10 -2.56
C GLU A 62 3.69 -11.11 -2.33
N ASN A 63 4.55 -10.91 -3.34
CA ASN A 63 5.65 -9.93 -3.27
C ASN A 63 5.12 -8.52 -2.99
N HIS A 64 4.07 -8.10 -3.71
CA HIS A 64 3.49 -6.77 -3.54
C HIS A 64 2.83 -6.59 -2.17
N LEU A 65 2.13 -7.62 -1.67
CA LEU A 65 1.54 -7.62 -0.34
C LEU A 65 2.61 -7.54 0.76
N HIS A 66 3.68 -8.33 0.64
CA HIS A 66 4.77 -8.33 1.61
C HIS A 66 5.43 -6.94 1.70
N LYS A 67 5.74 -6.34 0.55
CA LYS A 67 6.27 -4.98 0.47
C LYS A 67 5.32 -3.96 1.11
N SER A 68 4.05 -3.99 0.74
CA SER A 68 3.03 -3.07 1.28
C SER A 68 2.91 -3.19 2.81
N PHE A 69 2.99 -4.41 3.35
CA PHE A 69 2.94 -4.64 4.79
C PHE A 69 4.17 -4.06 5.51
N THR A 70 5.37 -4.27 4.95
CA THR A 70 6.61 -3.69 5.48
C THR A 70 6.56 -2.16 5.47
N ASP A 71 6.09 -1.56 4.37
CA ASP A 71 5.96 -0.10 4.24
C ASP A 71 4.95 0.48 5.25
N ILE A 72 3.80 -0.17 5.43
CA ILE A 72 2.80 0.22 6.44
C ILE A 72 3.38 0.09 7.84
N SER A 73 4.11 -0.99 8.14
CA SER A 73 4.71 -1.19 9.46
C SER A 73 5.73 -0.10 9.79
N ASP A 74 6.60 0.26 8.84
CA ASP A 74 7.58 1.34 9.00
C ASP A 74 6.89 2.70 9.20
N LEU A 75 5.88 3.01 8.38
CA LEU A 75 5.08 4.22 8.52
C LEU A 75 4.33 4.27 9.87
N ALA A 76 3.78 3.14 10.32
CA ALA A 76 3.09 3.06 11.60
C ALA A 76 4.04 3.29 12.78
N SER A 77 5.25 2.71 12.75
CA SER A 77 6.29 2.98 13.74
C SER A 77 6.64 4.46 13.79
N LYS A 78 6.86 5.10 12.62
CA LYS A 78 7.10 6.54 12.54
C LYS A 78 5.95 7.36 13.13
N ALA A 79 4.70 7.03 12.80
CA ALA A 79 3.52 7.70 13.33
C ALA A 79 3.46 7.61 14.86
N ILE A 80 3.74 6.43 15.42
CA ILE A 80 3.77 6.20 16.87
C ILE A 80 4.86 7.06 17.53
N ASP A 81 6.05 7.13 16.94
CA ASP A 81 7.15 7.93 17.49
C ASP A 81 6.85 9.44 17.43
N HIS A 82 6.23 9.91 16.34
CA HIS A 82 5.72 11.27 16.25
C HIS A 82 4.67 11.58 17.32
N MET A 83 3.74 10.65 17.59
CA MET A 83 2.70 10.80 18.61
C MET A 83 3.31 10.87 20.02
N LYS A 84 4.27 9.99 20.34
CA LYS A 84 4.99 10.04 21.63
C LYS A 84 5.74 11.35 21.83
N SER A 85 6.42 11.84 20.78
CA SER A 85 7.12 13.12 20.85
C SER A 85 6.16 14.29 21.02
N PHE A 86 4.96 14.20 20.45
CA PHE A 86 3.91 15.21 20.62
C PHE A 86 3.36 15.21 22.05
N ASP A 87 3.07 14.04 22.62
CA ASP A 87 2.56 13.90 23.99
C ASP A 87 3.57 14.35 25.05
N SER A 88 4.86 14.04 24.85
CA SER A 88 5.92 14.48 25.78
C SER A 88 6.06 16.00 25.86
N ASN A 89 5.63 16.74 24.84
CA ASN A 89 5.61 18.21 24.84
C ASN A 89 4.40 18.81 25.57
N TYR A 90 3.46 17.99 26.04
CA TYR A 90 2.26 18.43 26.76
C TYR A 90 2.43 18.33 28.29
N VAL A 91 3.27 17.39 28.76
CA VAL A 91 3.39 17.04 30.19
C VAL A 91 4.29 18.01 30.98
N TYR A 92 5.14 18.81 30.33
CA TYR A 92 6.08 19.72 31.02
C TYR A 92 5.50 21.06 31.50
N HIS A 93 4.20 21.32 31.35
CA HIS A 93 3.59 22.59 31.76
C HIS A 93 2.44 22.42 32.77
N GLN A 94 2.30 21.27 33.43
CA GLN A 94 1.20 21.03 34.37
C GLN A 94 1.64 20.92 35.84
N GLU A 95 2.93 21.09 36.15
CA GLU A 95 3.49 20.94 37.51
C GLU A 95 3.94 22.26 38.18
N GLU A 96 3.82 23.43 37.55
CA GLU A 96 4.24 24.73 38.14
C GLU A 96 3.06 25.65 38.56
N GLU A 97 1.92 25.11 38.99
CA GLU A 97 0.83 25.91 39.60
C GLU A 97 0.57 25.55 41.08
N ASN A 98 1.60 25.13 41.83
CA ASN A 98 1.49 25.05 43.29
C ASN A 98 2.79 25.50 43.97
N GLU A 99 2.99 26.80 44.10
CA GLU A 99 3.74 27.37 45.21
C GLU A 99 3.19 28.78 45.47
N ASP A 100 2.48 28.91 46.59
CA ASP A 100 2.15 30.19 47.21
C ASP A 100 3.46 30.87 47.66
N ASP A 101 3.67 32.16 47.35
CA ASP A 101 4.20 33.16 48.29
C ASP A 101 4.21 34.58 47.65
N ASP A 102 4.09 35.56 48.55
CA ASP A 102 3.63 36.95 48.38
C ASP A 102 4.58 37.98 47.70
N ASP A 103 3.95 39.06 47.21
CA ASP A 103 4.34 40.48 47.08
C ASP A 103 5.53 40.98 46.20
N ASP A 104 5.15 41.91 45.29
CA ASP A 104 5.78 43.17 44.82
C ASP A 104 7.18 43.18 44.13
N ASP A 105 7.22 43.51 42.82
CA ASP A 105 7.51 44.87 42.28
C ASP A 105 8.09 44.82 40.82
N ASP A 106 7.38 45.52 39.91
CA ASP A 106 7.77 46.18 38.65
C ASP A 106 9.08 45.78 37.93
N ASP A 107 8.96 44.93 36.89
CA ASP A 107 9.72 44.98 35.61
C ASP A 107 9.05 44.08 34.52
N GLU A 108 7.70 44.04 34.44
CA GLU A 108 6.96 43.01 33.68
C GLU A 108 6.86 43.22 32.14
N ASP A 109 7.23 44.40 31.62
CA ASP A 109 6.96 44.75 30.22
C ASP A 109 7.98 44.21 29.19
N GLU A 110 9.20 43.80 29.60
CA GLU A 110 10.20 43.22 28.68
C GLU A 110 10.18 41.67 28.67
N GLU A 111 9.74 41.01 29.74
CA GLU A 111 9.67 39.53 29.81
C GLU A 111 8.40 38.93 29.16
N GLU A 112 7.24 39.62 29.18
CA GLU A 112 5.99 39.15 28.54
C GLU A 112 6.14 38.94 27.01
N ASN A 113 6.92 39.80 26.34
CA ASN A 113 7.09 39.74 24.89
C ASN A 113 7.94 38.53 24.45
N ASP A 114 8.90 38.11 25.28
CA ASP A 114 9.73 36.93 25.02
C ASP A 114 8.94 35.63 25.28
N GLU A 115 8.07 35.61 26.29
CA GLU A 115 7.18 34.48 26.56
C GLU A 115 6.17 34.25 25.43
N GLU A 116 5.52 35.30 24.91
CA GLU A 116 4.57 35.18 23.80
C GLU A 116 5.24 34.63 22.52
N GLU A 117 6.48 35.07 22.23
CA GLU A 117 7.23 34.60 21.07
C GLU A 117 7.63 33.11 21.19
N THR A 118 8.00 32.66 22.39
CA THR A 118 8.30 31.24 22.65
C THR A 118 7.05 30.37 22.52
N GLU A 119 5.90 30.82 23.03
CA GLU A 119 4.65 30.08 22.96
C GLU A 119 4.16 29.93 21.51
N LYS A 120 4.29 31.02 20.73
CA LYS A 120 4.01 31.01 19.29
C LYS A 120 4.91 30.04 18.54
N ARG A 121 6.20 29.99 18.87
CA ARG A 121 7.15 29.05 18.28
C ARG A 121 6.81 27.60 18.63
N LEU A 122 6.38 27.34 19.86
CA LEU A 122 5.89 26.03 20.31
C LEU A 122 4.62 25.61 19.54
N ARG A 123 3.65 26.52 19.39
CA ARG A 123 2.43 26.26 18.58
C ARG A 123 2.77 25.94 17.13
N MET A 124 3.69 26.69 16.52
CA MET A 124 4.16 26.41 15.15
C MET A 124 4.82 25.04 15.03
N ASN A 125 5.62 24.63 16.02
CA ASN A 125 6.22 23.29 16.03
C ASN A 125 5.15 22.19 16.15
N LYS A 126 4.15 22.37 17.03
CA LYS A 126 3.01 21.45 17.18
C LYS A 126 2.23 21.28 15.88
N ILE A 127 1.95 22.38 15.16
CA ILE A 127 1.27 22.33 13.86
C ILE A 127 2.10 21.53 12.84
N ALA A 128 3.41 21.78 12.77
CA ALA A 128 4.29 21.04 11.86
C ALA A 128 4.36 19.53 12.18
N GLN A 129 4.33 19.14 13.46
CA GLN A 129 4.27 17.74 13.88
C GLN A 129 2.96 17.07 13.44
N LEU A 130 1.82 17.77 13.58
CA LEU A 130 0.52 17.27 13.12
C LEU A 130 0.44 17.12 11.60
N ASP A 131 1.03 18.05 10.84
CA ASP A 131 1.12 17.95 9.39
C ASP A 131 1.93 16.73 8.94
N ASN A 132 3.06 16.47 9.60
CA ASN A 132 3.87 15.27 9.35
C ASN A 132 3.08 13.98 9.64
N LEU A 133 2.38 13.92 10.78
CA LEU A 133 1.52 12.78 11.12
C LEU A 133 0.42 12.58 10.07
N LEU A 134 -0.21 13.66 9.62
CA LEU A 134 -1.26 13.62 8.61
C LEU A 134 -0.74 13.08 7.26
N VAL A 135 0.49 13.44 6.86
CA VAL A 135 1.14 12.88 5.67
C VAL A 135 1.35 11.36 5.83
N ILE A 136 1.85 10.91 6.98
CA ILE A 136 2.07 9.49 7.26
C ILE A 136 0.76 8.71 7.20
N VAL A 137 -0.30 9.20 7.85
CA VAL A 137 -1.63 8.55 7.85
C VAL A 137 -2.21 8.45 6.44
N ARG A 138 -2.04 9.50 5.61
CA ARG A 138 -2.45 9.47 4.20
C ARG A 138 -1.69 8.39 3.41
N SER A 139 -0.38 8.25 3.65
CA SER A 139 0.44 7.21 3.03
C SER A 139 0.03 5.80 3.46
N ILE A 140 -0.25 5.57 4.75
CA ILE A 140 -0.76 4.29 5.25
C ILE A 140 -2.10 3.95 4.58
N LYS A 141 -3.02 4.92 4.49
CA LYS A 141 -4.31 4.72 3.84
C LYS A 141 -4.15 4.32 2.37
N GLY A 142 -3.24 4.96 1.63
CA GLY A 142 -2.95 4.61 0.23
C GLY A 142 -2.50 3.16 0.08
N ASN A 143 -1.55 2.72 0.90
CA ASN A 143 -1.05 1.34 0.91
C ASN A 143 -2.14 0.32 1.31
N LEU A 144 -3.06 0.67 2.20
CA LEU A 144 -4.16 -0.23 2.57
C LEU A 144 -5.13 -0.45 1.39
N GLU A 145 -5.40 0.59 0.60
CA GLU A 145 -6.23 0.46 -0.60
C GLU A 145 -5.56 -0.40 -1.69
N THR A 146 -4.23 -0.36 -1.83
CA THR A 146 -3.52 -1.25 -2.77
C THR A 146 -3.60 -2.70 -2.33
N MET A 147 -3.32 -3.00 -1.06
CA MET A 147 -3.44 -4.36 -0.50
C MET A 147 -4.85 -4.93 -0.66
N LYS A 148 -5.89 -4.09 -0.56
CA LYS A 148 -7.28 -4.51 -0.77
C LYS A 148 -7.53 -5.02 -2.19
N VAL A 149 -6.91 -4.40 -3.20
CA VAL A 149 -6.99 -4.85 -4.60
C VAL A 149 -6.34 -6.22 -4.76
N ASP A 150 -5.18 -6.42 -4.13
CA ASP A 150 -4.44 -7.69 -4.16
C ASP A 150 -5.19 -8.83 -3.49
N MET A 151 -5.71 -8.58 -2.28
CA MET A 151 -6.52 -9.53 -1.53
C MET A 151 -7.78 -9.93 -2.31
N GLN A 152 -8.38 -8.99 -3.02
CA GLN A 152 -9.53 -9.28 -3.87
C GLN A 152 -9.16 -10.20 -5.04
N ALA A 153 -7.99 -10.01 -5.67
CA ALA A 153 -7.51 -10.89 -6.72
C ALA A 153 -7.26 -12.32 -6.22
N LEU A 154 -6.65 -12.48 -5.04
CA LEU A 154 -6.46 -13.79 -4.41
C LEU A 154 -7.81 -14.46 -4.08
N LYS A 155 -8.75 -13.70 -3.53
CA LYS A 155 -10.09 -14.17 -3.20
C LYS A 155 -10.82 -14.70 -4.43
N ASP A 156 -10.74 -14.00 -5.56
CA ASP A 156 -11.40 -14.41 -6.79
C ASP A 156 -10.79 -15.68 -7.39
N ARG A 157 -9.46 -15.84 -7.30
CA ARG A 157 -8.79 -17.09 -7.68
C ARG A 157 -9.19 -18.26 -6.79
N MET A 158 -9.28 -18.06 -5.49
CA MET A 158 -9.72 -19.09 -4.53
C MET A 158 -11.14 -19.57 -4.85
N LYS A 159 -12.07 -18.64 -5.14
CA LYS A 159 -13.43 -18.99 -5.57
C LYS A 159 -13.45 -19.77 -6.88
N CYS A 160 -12.58 -19.41 -7.83
CA CYS A 160 -12.46 -20.12 -9.09
C CYS A 160 -11.98 -21.57 -8.87
N LEU A 161 -10.92 -21.76 -8.08
CA LEU A 161 -10.41 -23.07 -7.69
C LEU A 161 -11.47 -23.92 -6.98
N GLN A 162 -12.20 -23.31 -6.03
CA GLN A 162 -13.31 -23.97 -5.34
C GLN A 162 -14.37 -24.46 -6.34
N SER A 163 -14.73 -23.63 -7.32
CA SER A 163 -15.70 -23.99 -8.37
C SER A 163 -15.18 -25.14 -9.24
N PHE A 164 -13.91 -25.11 -9.63
CA PHE A 164 -13.26 -26.20 -10.38
C PHE A 164 -13.27 -27.52 -9.61
N LEU A 165 -12.90 -27.50 -8.32
CA LEU A 165 -12.90 -28.69 -7.48
C LEU A 165 -14.31 -29.26 -7.30
N GLN A 166 -15.33 -28.42 -7.13
CA GLN A 166 -16.73 -28.86 -7.07
C GLN A 166 -17.18 -29.57 -8.35
N ILE A 167 -16.83 -29.02 -9.52
CA ILE A 167 -17.14 -29.64 -10.81
C ILE A 167 -16.43 -30.99 -10.94
N TYR A 168 -15.13 -31.02 -10.64
CA TYR A 168 -14.32 -32.24 -10.72
C TYR A 168 -14.88 -33.35 -9.83
N LEU A 169 -15.15 -33.06 -8.55
CA LEU A 169 -15.72 -34.02 -7.61
C LEU A 169 -17.12 -34.50 -8.04
N LYS A 170 -17.96 -33.60 -8.54
CA LYS A 170 -19.29 -33.97 -9.06
C LYS A 170 -19.23 -34.86 -10.29
N SER A 171 -18.21 -34.67 -11.15
CA SER A 171 -18.00 -35.53 -12.33
C SER A 171 -17.46 -36.91 -11.97
N ALA A 172 -16.60 -37.00 -10.95
CA ALA A 172 -16.04 -38.27 -10.47
C ALA A 172 -17.12 -39.19 -9.87
N THR A 173 -18.06 -38.64 -9.10
CA THR A 173 -19.15 -39.42 -8.48
C THR A 173 -20.19 -39.90 -9.50
N ALA A 174 -20.45 -39.12 -10.57
CA ALA A 174 -21.36 -39.51 -11.65
C ALA A 174 -20.79 -40.64 -12.54
N SER A 175 -19.46 -40.71 -12.70
CA SER A 175 -18.81 -41.79 -13.46
C SER A 175 -18.85 -43.13 -12.72
N SER A 176 -18.76 -43.12 -11.39
CA SER A 176 -18.86 -44.34 -10.57
C SER A 176 -20.27 -44.95 -10.51
N SER A 177 -21.33 -44.15 -10.66
CA SER A 177 -22.71 -44.66 -10.65
C SER A 177 -23.17 -45.25 -11.99
N SER A 178 -22.41 -45.05 -13.08
CA SER A 178 -22.73 -45.59 -14.41
C SER A 178 -22.12 -46.98 -14.68
N SER A 179 -21.36 -47.54 -13.71
CA SER A 179 -20.62 -48.79 -13.87
C SER A 179 -21.13 -49.93 -12.99
N ALA A 180 -22.34 -49.80 -12.42
CA ALA A 180 -22.98 -50.81 -11.57
C ALA A 180 -24.28 -51.33 -12.19
#